data_AF-A0A6H5JGS2-F1
#
_entry.id   AF-A0A6H5JGS2-F1
#
_cell.length_a   1.000
_cell.length_b   1.000
_cell.length_c   1.000
_cell.angle_alpha   90.00
_cell.angle_beta   90.00
_cell.angle_gamma   90.00
#
_symmetry.space_group_name_H-M   'P 1'
#
loop_
_entity.id
_entity.type
_entity.pdbx_description
1 polymer ?
#
loop_
_entity_poly.entity_id
_entity_poly.type
_entity_poly.pdbx_seq_one_letter_code
_entity_poly.pdbx_strand_id
1 'polypeptide(L)'
;MIVLMLAFQRRANATAQIETEEAIQAQRKQQVAMERRKERMSQQNQSIAEELQKRRAAKTREEVEIQRICQESEELKALEQRLKVAYVNKERAAQYEENRFLRQVENDKEQAIADQMEHDRQMALKMEADKVAARKKLLEVQRGALHAQMQERESLKREAMMEADRDREMVDVIVKKIEAEERAEQEQYLKTREETRRTVQEAERRRATELANRARQEKEEKENIRKYMEMVAQREAKAEEERLRKKVAADAAFKAVVEQTEKQTNEEDELRMLRDMLWEEELEAKRIQDDEDRKRKAAESKLAMMEANEEQLRQRQERRAAEKEEENRLIQIMLNKFKEDEEREKREEELRERMKKEHKKNIEDQREERAVLYEKEKEFEMKDAHAERERELYRQRVVKEARRRLLEQHGAAVEGYLPKGALKSRDELQLVRDLSNKRADGGALGRYLSCPFPGTAGDGR
;
A
#
# COMPACT_ATOMS: atom_id res chain seq x y z
N MET A 1 84.19 40.89 82.55
CA MET A 1 82.79 41.15 82.15
C MET A 1 82.56 40.95 80.64
N ILE A 2 83.27 41.66 79.76
CA ILE A 2 83.09 41.61 78.28
C ILE A 2 83.12 40.18 77.70
N VAL A 3 84.06 39.32 78.11
CA VAL A 3 84.18 37.93 77.63
C VAL A 3 82.94 37.08 77.94
N LEU A 4 82.29 37.30 79.09
CA LEU A 4 81.06 36.59 79.48
C LEU A 4 79.85 37.04 78.65
N MET A 5 79.73 38.34 78.35
CA MET A 5 78.69 38.84 77.42
C MET A 5 78.87 38.27 76.02
N LEU A 6 80.10 38.25 75.48
CA LEU A 6 80.39 37.65 74.16
C LEU A 6 80.07 36.15 74.13
N ALA A 7 80.35 35.41 75.20
CA ALA A 7 79.99 33.99 75.30
C ALA A 7 78.46 33.78 75.36
N PHE A 8 77.74 34.62 76.12
CA PHE A 8 76.28 34.58 76.18
C PHE A 8 75.63 34.94 74.84
N GLN A 9 76.10 36.00 74.19
CA GLN A 9 75.59 36.46 72.89
C GLN A 9 75.87 35.46 71.76
N ARG A 10 77.03 34.78 71.79
CA ARG A 10 77.30 33.65 70.87
C ARG A 10 76.39 32.45 71.11
N ARG A 11 76.08 32.12 72.38
CA ARG A 11 75.12 31.06 72.71
C ARG A 11 73.71 31.41 72.27
N ALA A 12 73.24 32.64 72.53
CA ALA A 12 71.93 33.13 72.09
C ALA A 12 71.79 33.14 70.56
N ASN A 13 72.85 33.52 69.82
CA ASN A 13 72.86 33.44 68.37
C ASN A 13 72.85 31.98 67.88
N ALA A 14 73.54 31.06 68.56
CA ALA A 14 73.54 29.64 68.21
C ALA A 14 72.19 28.97 68.50
N THR A 15 71.52 29.29 69.61
CA THR A 15 70.16 28.79 69.88
C THR A 15 69.16 29.38 68.90
N ALA A 16 69.24 30.67 68.57
CA ALA A 16 68.40 31.27 67.53
C ALA A 16 68.63 30.65 66.14
N GLN A 17 69.87 30.27 65.80
CA GLN A 17 70.16 29.51 64.57
C GLN A 17 69.48 28.14 64.59
N ILE A 18 69.62 27.38 65.68
CA ILE A 18 68.95 26.08 65.84
C ILE A 18 67.43 26.22 65.76
N GLU A 19 66.83 27.21 66.45
CA GLU A 19 65.39 27.50 66.39
C GLU A 19 64.92 27.87 64.98
N THR A 20 65.70 28.66 64.22
CA THR A 20 65.36 28.95 62.82
C THR A 20 65.50 27.74 61.90
N GLU A 21 66.52 26.90 62.11
CA GLU A 21 66.68 25.64 61.37
C GLU A 21 65.55 24.66 61.69
N GLU A 22 65.15 24.53 62.95
CA GLU A 22 64.00 23.72 63.38
C GLU A 22 62.68 24.24 62.82
N ALA A 23 62.46 25.56 62.80
CA ALA A 23 61.30 26.18 62.18
C ALA A 23 61.25 25.92 60.66
N ILE A 24 62.39 26.07 59.95
CA ILE A 24 62.50 25.75 58.52
C ILE A 24 62.26 24.25 58.27
N GLN A 25 62.79 23.37 59.12
CA GLN A 25 62.54 21.93 59.02
C GLN A 25 61.07 21.58 59.28
N ALA A 26 60.43 22.20 60.26
CA ALA A 26 59.01 22.03 60.56
C ALA A 26 58.13 22.51 59.40
N GLN A 27 58.44 23.67 58.82
CA GLN A 27 57.74 24.21 57.65
C GLN A 27 57.90 23.29 56.43
N ARG A 28 59.11 22.78 56.16
CA ARG A 28 59.34 21.79 55.09
C ARG A 28 58.56 20.48 55.33
N LYS A 29 58.56 19.96 56.57
CA LYS A 29 57.76 18.77 56.95
C LYS A 29 56.26 19.00 56.74
N GLN A 30 55.75 20.19 57.07
CA GLN A 30 54.36 20.57 56.82
C GLN A 30 54.04 20.70 55.32
N GLN A 31 54.92 21.31 54.52
CA GLN A 31 54.77 21.41 53.07
C GLN A 31 54.69 20.02 52.42
N VAL A 32 55.66 19.13 52.71
CA VAL A 32 55.66 17.75 52.20
C VAL A 32 54.43 16.95 52.66
N ALA A 33 53.93 17.18 53.89
CA ALA A 33 52.69 16.57 54.36
C ALA A 33 51.44 17.07 53.61
N MET A 34 51.39 18.37 53.29
CA MET A 34 50.32 18.98 52.48
C MET A 34 50.37 18.52 51.03
N GLU A 35 51.55 18.42 50.42
CA GLU A 35 51.75 17.86 49.08
C GLU A 35 51.28 16.41 49.00
N ARG A 36 51.75 15.54 49.91
CA ARG A 36 51.29 14.14 50.03
C ARG A 36 49.79 14.00 50.32
N ARG A 37 49.14 15.02 50.88
CA ARG A 37 47.69 15.06 51.06
C ARG A 37 47.00 15.47 49.76
N LYS A 38 47.53 16.49 49.07
CA LYS A 38 47.04 16.97 47.76
C LYS A 38 47.18 15.91 46.67
N GLU A 39 48.29 15.17 46.63
CA GLU A 39 48.51 14.03 45.74
C GLU A 39 47.47 12.92 45.97
N ARG A 40 47.25 12.50 47.22
CA ARG A 40 46.23 11.50 47.56
C ARG A 40 44.81 11.96 47.18
N MET A 41 44.47 13.22 47.45
CA MET A 41 43.19 13.80 46.99
C MET A 41 43.10 13.84 45.45
N SER A 42 44.20 14.15 44.75
CA SER A 42 44.25 14.16 43.28
C SER A 42 44.07 12.76 42.70
N GLN A 43 44.73 11.76 43.28
CA GLN A 43 44.60 10.35 42.87
C GLN A 43 43.18 9.83 43.08
N GLN A 44 42.55 10.13 44.23
CA GLN A 44 41.15 9.81 44.49
C GLN A 44 40.19 10.52 43.53
N ASN A 45 40.42 11.81 43.25
CA ASN A 45 39.62 12.55 42.27
C ASN A 45 39.81 12.01 40.85
N GLN A 46 41.02 11.58 40.47
CA GLN A 46 41.30 10.93 39.20
C GLN A 46 40.60 9.58 39.07
N SER A 47 40.67 8.70 40.09
CA SER A 47 39.97 7.41 40.05
C SER A 47 38.46 7.57 39.98
N ILE A 48 37.89 8.53 40.73
CA ILE A 48 36.46 8.87 40.67
C ILE A 48 36.09 9.43 39.28
N ALA A 49 36.91 10.31 38.70
CA ALA A 49 36.68 10.86 37.37
C ALA A 49 36.73 9.77 36.28
N GLU A 50 37.68 8.84 36.36
CA GLU A 50 37.75 7.68 35.47
C GLU A 50 36.54 6.75 35.62
N GLU A 51 36.11 6.44 36.84
CA GLU A 51 34.90 5.65 37.07
C GLU A 51 33.64 6.33 36.50
N LEU A 52 33.51 7.64 36.68
CA LEU A 52 32.42 8.43 36.11
C LEU A 52 32.49 8.44 34.58
N GLN A 53 33.67 8.56 33.98
CA GLN A 53 33.86 8.43 32.53
C GLN A 53 33.50 7.03 32.03
N LYS A 54 33.96 5.96 32.70
CA LYS A 54 33.62 4.56 32.38
C LYS A 54 32.12 4.33 32.44
N ARG A 55 31.43 4.82 33.49
CA ARG A 55 29.96 4.74 33.62
C ARG A 55 29.22 5.56 32.55
N ARG A 56 29.71 6.75 32.20
CA ARG A 56 29.13 7.55 31.10
C ARG A 56 29.31 6.86 29.74
N ALA A 57 30.50 6.33 29.46
CA ALA A 57 30.80 5.60 28.23
C ALA A 57 30.02 4.28 28.12
N ALA A 58 29.74 3.60 29.23
CA ALA A 58 28.83 2.45 29.24
C ALA A 58 27.40 2.88 28.86
N LYS A 59 26.85 3.91 29.50
CA LYS A 59 25.51 4.44 29.18
C LYS A 59 25.38 4.91 27.74
N THR A 60 26.36 5.63 27.19
CA THR A 60 26.27 6.08 25.79
C THR A 60 26.37 4.90 24.81
N ARG A 61 27.11 3.83 25.14
CA ARG A 61 27.09 2.58 24.36
C ARG A 61 25.73 1.90 24.41
N GLU A 62 25.14 1.76 25.61
CA GLU A 62 23.79 1.21 25.79
C GLU A 62 22.74 2.04 25.02
N GLU A 63 22.80 3.37 25.09
CA GLU A 63 21.91 4.28 24.37
C GLU A 63 22.06 4.15 22.84
N VAL A 64 23.29 4.09 22.33
CA VAL A 64 23.57 3.88 20.90
C VAL A 64 23.13 2.50 20.43
N GLU A 65 23.33 1.45 21.24
CA GLU A 65 22.85 0.10 20.95
C GLU A 65 21.32 0.03 20.93
N ILE A 66 20.65 0.64 21.91
CA ILE A 66 19.19 0.78 21.94
C ILE A 66 18.68 1.53 20.71
N GLN A 67 19.30 2.67 20.36
CA GLN A 67 18.94 3.43 19.16
C GLN A 67 19.12 2.61 17.89
N ARG A 68 20.24 1.88 17.77
CA ARG A 68 20.52 0.98 16.65
C ARG A 68 19.46 -0.12 16.53
N ILE A 69 19.15 -0.82 17.62
CA ILE A 69 18.10 -1.85 17.66
C ILE A 69 16.74 -1.25 17.25
N CYS A 70 16.44 -0.02 17.70
CA CYS A 70 15.20 0.65 17.34
C CYS A 70 15.13 1.02 15.86
N GLN A 71 16.24 1.51 15.28
CA GLN A 71 16.36 1.87 13.87
C GLN A 71 16.44 0.65 12.94
N GLU A 72 17.00 -0.47 13.38
CA GLU A 72 17.05 -1.71 12.61
C GLU A 72 15.69 -2.43 12.63
N SER A 73 14.92 -2.34 13.73
CA SER A 73 13.64 -3.03 13.90
C SER A 73 12.55 -2.62 12.87
N GLU A 74 12.18 -3.57 12.02
CA GLU A 74 11.05 -3.42 11.09
C GLU A 74 9.71 -3.25 11.81
N GLU A 75 9.55 -3.83 13.00
CA GLU A 75 8.29 -3.78 13.76
C GLU A 75 7.94 -2.36 14.25
N LEU A 76 8.98 -1.59 14.60
CA LEU A 76 8.83 -0.21 15.04
C LEU A 76 8.54 0.69 13.84
N LYS A 77 9.27 0.53 12.73
CA LYS A 77 8.98 1.23 11.45
C LYS A 77 7.55 0.98 10.97
N ALA A 78 7.09 -0.27 11.03
CA ALA A 78 5.72 -0.63 10.66
C ALA A 78 4.69 0.01 11.61
N LEU A 79 4.98 0.13 12.92
CA LEU A 79 4.10 0.83 13.85
C LEU A 79 4.08 2.34 13.60
N GLU A 80 5.23 2.98 13.39
CA GLU A 80 5.33 4.40 13.04
C GLU A 80 4.55 4.73 11.77
N GLN A 81 4.68 3.92 10.71
CA GLN A 81 3.91 4.07 9.47
C GLN A 81 2.41 3.97 9.73
N ARG A 82 1.97 3.01 10.56
CA ARG A 82 0.55 2.87 10.94
C ARG A 82 0.05 4.04 11.78
N LEU A 83 0.88 4.60 12.66
CA LEU A 83 0.56 5.81 13.42
C LEU A 83 0.45 7.03 12.50
N LYS A 84 1.37 7.21 11.53
CA LYS A 84 1.30 8.26 10.49
C LYS A 84 0.00 8.15 9.67
N VAL A 85 -0.33 6.95 9.19
CA VAL A 85 -1.61 6.68 8.49
C VAL A 85 -2.80 7.02 9.38
N ALA A 86 -2.74 6.71 10.67
CA ALA A 86 -3.80 7.00 11.61
C ALA A 86 -3.97 8.53 11.83
N TYR A 87 -2.88 9.32 11.89
CA TYR A 87 -2.96 10.78 11.90
C TYR A 87 -3.63 11.32 10.64
N VAL A 88 -3.23 10.85 9.46
CA VAL A 88 -3.86 11.22 8.18
C VAL A 88 -5.34 10.83 8.14
N ASN A 89 -5.73 9.69 8.72
CA ASN A 89 -7.13 9.29 8.83
C ASN A 89 -7.93 10.22 9.76
N LYS A 90 -7.32 10.68 10.86
CA LYS A 90 -7.92 11.67 11.77
C LYS A 90 -8.12 13.02 11.08
N GLU A 91 -7.12 13.50 10.34
CA GLU A 91 -7.22 14.73 9.55
C GLU A 91 -8.28 14.63 8.46
N ARG A 92 -8.35 13.50 7.73
CA ARG A 92 -9.41 13.23 6.75
C ARG A 92 -10.81 13.21 7.36
N ALA A 93 -10.96 12.69 8.57
CA ALA A 93 -12.24 12.70 9.27
C ALA A 93 -12.66 14.14 9.64
N ALA A 94 -11.74 14.94 10.18
CA ALA A 94 -11.98 16.36 10.45
C ALA A 94 -12.32 17.14 9.17
N GLN A 95 -11.59 16.92 8.07
CA GLN A 95 -11.90 17.49 6.75
C GLN A 95 -13.26 17.04 6.22
N TYR A 96 -13.69 15.81 6.49
CA TYR A 96 -15.00 15.33 6.07
C TYR A 96 -16.14 16.00 6.86
N GLU A 97 -15.95 16.22 8.16
CA GLU A 97 -16.88 16.99 9.00
C GLU A 97 -16.94 18.47 8.59
N GLU A 98 -15.79 19.09 8.31
CA GLU A 98 -15.70 20.46 7.79
C GLU A 98 -16.40 20.60 6.42
N ASN A 99 -16.09 19.72 5.46
CA ASN A 99 -16.74 19.71 4.14
C ASN A 99 -18.26 19.45 4.25
N ARG A 100 -18.70 18.63 5.21
CA ARG A 100 -20.12 18.41 5.47
C ARG A 100 -20.79 19.68 5.99
N PHE A 101 -20.15 20.41 6.91
CA PHE A 101 -20.65 21.68 7.42
C PHE A 101 -20.68 22.76 6.33
N LEU A 102 -19.61 22.89 5.54
CA LEU A 102 -19.55 23.83 4.41
C LEU A 102 -20.66 23.55 3.39
N ARG A 103 -20.90 22.29 3.02
CA ARG A 103 -22.01 21.90 2.14
C ARG A 103 -23.38 22.20 2.71
N GLN A 104 -23.58 22.09 4.03
CA GLN A 104 -24.84 22.52 4.65
C GLN A 104 -25.02 24.05 4.49
N VAL A 105 -23.98 24.83 4.79
CA VAL A 105 -23.99 26.29 4.60
C VAL A 105 -24.16 26.70 3.14
N GLU A 106 -23.66 25.93 2.18
CA GLU A 106 -23.89 26.14 0.73
C GLU A 106 -25.35 25.84 0.36
N ASN A 107 -25.88 24.69 0.75
CA ASN A 107 -27.28 24.31 0.52
C ASN A 107 -28.26 25.35 1.13
N ASP A 108 -27.99 25.84 2.34
CA ASP A 108 -28.83 26.84 3.02
C ASP A 108 -28.83 28.18 2.26
N LYS A 109 -27.70 28.57 1.65
CA LYS A 109 -27.61 29.75 0.77
C LYS A 109 -28.35 29.53 -0.54
N GLU A 110 -28.22 28.37 -1.17
CA GLU A 110 -28.93 28.03 -2.39
C GLU A 110 -30.45 28.03 -2.18
N GLN A 111 -30.92 27.50 -1.04
CA GLN A 111 -32.33 27.58 -0.63
C GLN A 111 -32.78 29.03 -0.45
N ALA A 112 -32.03 29.86 0.27
CA ALA A 112 -32.36 31.28 0.45
C ALA A 112 -32.42 32.07 -0.88
N ILE A 113 -31.58 31.72 -1.86
CA ILE A 113 -31.61 32.30 -3.21
C ILE A 113 -32.83 31.79 -3.99
N ALA A 114 -33.17 30.50 -3.89
CA ALA A 114 -34.36 29.93 -4.50
C ALA A 114 -35.65 30.59 -3.97
N ASP A 115 -35.77 30.74 -2.64
CA ASP A 115 -36.90 31.42 -2.00
C ASP A 115 -37.05 32.88 -2.47
N GLN A 116 -35.95 33.61 -2.63
CA GLN A 116 -35.95 34.96 -3.19
C GLN A 116 -36.42 34.98 -4.65
N MET A 117 -35.91 34.07 -5.50
CA MET A 117 -36.34 33.96 -6.89
C MET A 117 -37.82 33.57 -7.02
N GLU A 118 -38.33 32.69 -6.16
CA GLU A 118 -39.76 32.38 -6.11
C GLU A 118 -40.60 33.56 -5.64
N HIS A 119 -40.14 34.31 -4.63
CA HIS A 119 -40.81 35.53 -4.18
C HIS A 119 -40.90 36.57 -5.31
N ASP A 120 -39.79 36.88 -5.97
CA ASP A 120 -39.74 37.83 -7.08
C ASP A 120 -40.61 37.39 -8.26
N ARG A 121 -40.63 36.08 -8.58
CA ARG A 121 -41.54 35.51 -9.58
C ARG A 121 -43.00 35.70 -9.19
N GLN A 122 -43.38 35.45 -7.94
CA GLN A 122 -44.74 35.68 -7.47
C GLN A 122 -45.13 37.16 -7.50
N MET A 123 -44.20 38.06 -7.17
CA MET A 123 -44.42 39.51 -7.20
C MET A 123 -44.55 40.03 -8.65
N ALA A 124 -43.73 39.53 -9.57
CA ALA A 124 -43.87 39.83 -11.00
C ALA A 124 -45.23 39.39 -11.56
N LEU A 125 -45.68 38.16 -11.24
CA LEU A 125 -47.01 37.67 -11.65
C LEU A 125 -48.15 38.51 -11.08
N LYS A 126 -48.05 38.96 -9.81
CA LYS A 126 -49.01 39.91 -9.22
C LYS A 126 -49.02 41.24 -9.97
N MET A 127 -47.86 41.83 -10.23
CA MET A 127 -47.75 43.08 -10.99
C MET A 127 -48.29 42.96 -12.43
N GLU A 128 -48.13 41.82 -13.09
CA GLU A 128 -48.74 41.57 -14.40
C GLU A 128 -50.26 41.42 -14.31
N ALA A 129 -50.76 40.67 -13.32
CA ALA A 129 -52.19 40.56 -13.05
C ALA A 129 -52.82 41.93 -12.76
N ASP A 130 -52.16 42.79 -11.98
CA ASP A 130 -52.59 44.15 -11.67
C ASP A 130 -52.58 45.05 -12.92
N LYS A 131 -51.55 44.96 -13.78
CA LYS A 131 -51.52 45.65 -15.07
C LYS A 131 -52.67 45.21 -15.99
N VAL A 132 -52.97 43.91 -16.04
CA VAL A 132 -54.10 43.37 -16.80
C VAL A 132 -55.44 43.83 -16.21
N ALA A 133 -55.58 43.84 -14.89
CA ALA A 133 -56.78 44.33 -14.20
C ALA A 133 -56.97 45.85 -14.43
N ALA A 134 -55.91 46.65 -14.39
CA ALA A 134 -55.96 48.08 -14.70
C ALA A 134 -56.37 48.34 -16.16
N ARG A 135 -55.82 47.57 -17.11
CA ARG A 135 -56.25 47.61 -18.53
C ARG A 135 -57.73 47.24 -18.70
N LYS A 136 -58.20 46.20 -18.01
CA LYS A 136 -59.63 45.82 -18.02
C LYS A 136 -60.52 46.94 -17.48
N LYS A 137 -60.19 47.53 -16.32
CA LYS A 137 -60.91 48.68 -15.75
C LYS A 137 -60.95 49.88 -16.71
N LEU A 138 -59.84 50.18 -17.40
CA LEU A 138 -59.81 51.25 -18.41
C LEU A 138 -60.74 50.95 -19.59
N LEU A 139 -60.73 49.71 -20.10
CA LEU A 139 -61.64 49.27 -21.17
C LEU A 139 -63.11 49.29 -20.73
N GLU A 140 -63.40 48.94 -19.48
CA GLU A 140 -64.75 49.05 -18.89
C GLU A 140 -65.22 50.50 -18.81
N VAL A 141 -64.36 51.43 -18.37
CA VAL A 141 -64.65 52.88 -18.36
C VAL A 141 -64.87 53.41 -19.78
N GLN A 142 -64.03 53.04 -20.75
CA GLN A 142 -64.20 53.41 -22.16
C GLN A 142 -65.49 52.86 -22.75
N ARG A 143 -65.84 51.61 -22.45
CA ARG A 143 -67.11 50.99 -22.87
C ARG A 143 -68.31 51.70 -22.23
N GLY A 144 -68.21 52.10 -20.96
CA GLY A 144 -69.22 52.90 -20.27
C GLY A 144 -69.44 54.26 -20.95
N ALA A 145 -68.36 54.97 -21.28
CA ALA A 145 -68.42 56.25 -22.00
C ALA A 145 -69.05 56.11 -23.40
N LEU A 146 -68.67 55.08 -24.17
CA LEU A 146 -69.30 54.79 -25.47
C LEU A 146 -70.79 54.45 -25.32
N HIS A 147 -71.18 53.74 -24.26
CA HIS A 147 -72.58 53.42 -24.02
C HIS A 147 -73.40 54.66 -23.65
N ALA A 148 -72.83 55.56 -22.84
CA ALA A 148 -73.42 56.87 -22.54
C ALA A 148 -73.60 57.73 -23.80
N GLN A 149 -72.58 57.80 -24.68
CA GLN A 149 -72.69 58.50 -25.97
C GLN A 149 -73.79 57.90 -26.88
N MET A 150 -73.99 56.59 -26.87
CA MET A 150 -75.10 55.97 -27.58
C MET A 150 -76.46 56.34 -26.98
N GLN A 151 -76.57 56.38 -25.65
CA GLN A 151 -77.81 56.81 -24.96
C GLN A 151 -78.12 58.29 -25.21
N GLU A 152 -77.12 59.17 -25.19
CA GLU A 152 -77.24 60.59 -25.51
C GLU A 152 -77.65 60.80 -26.98
N ARG A 153 -77.05 60.05 -27.90
CA ARG A 153 -77.47 60.05 -29.32
C ARG A 153 -78.90 59.53 -29.50
N GLU A 154 -79.34 58.57 -28.70
CA GLU A 154 -80.74 58.12 -28.70
C GLU A 154 -81.70 59.16 -28.12
N SER A 155 -81.35 59.87 -27.05
CA SER A 155 -82.19 60.95 -26.50
C SER A 155 -82.30 62.11 -27.47
N LEU A 156 -81.18 62.56 -28.06
CA LEU A 156 -81.18 63.58 -29.11
C LEU A 156 -82.02 63.16 -30.33
N LYS A 157 -82.01 61.87 -30.71
CA LYS A 157 -82.87 61.36 -31.78
C LYS A 157 -84.36 61.37 -31.39
N ARG A 158 -84.71 61.10 -30.13
CA ARG A 158 -86.10 61.19 -29.62
C ARG A 158 -86.56 62.65 -29.55
N GLU A 159 -85.70 63.57 -29.13
CA GLU A 159 -85.97 65.01 -29.11
C GLU A 159 -86.20 65.55 -30.51
N ALA A 160 -85.30 65.26 -31.46
CA ALA A 160 -85.45 65.64 -32.87
C ALA A 160 -86.69 65.00 -33.54
N MET A 161 -87.11 63.80 -33.10
CA MET A 161 -88.37 63.20 -33.56
C MET A 161 -89.58 63.96 -33.02
N MET A 162 -89.59 64.34 -31.74
CA MET A 162 -90.66 65.17 -31.17
C MET A 162 -90.71 66.59 -31.78
N GLU A 163 -89.56 67.14 -32.17
CA GLU A 163 -89.50 68.42 -32.90
C GLU A 163 -90.03 68.27 -34.32
N ALA A 164 -89.66 67.21 -35.05
CA ALA A 164 -90.21 66.91 -36.37
C ALA A 164 -91.73 66.62 -36.34
N ASP A 165 -92.25 66.02 -35.26
CA ASP A 165 -93.70 65.83 -35.06
C ASP A 165 -94.42 67.18 -34.81
N ARG A 166 -93.81 68.12 -34.07
CA ARG A 166 -94.34 69.49 -33.91
C ARG A 166 -94.30 70.30 -35.20
N ASP A 167 -93.19 70.21 -35.95
CA ASP A 167 -93.06 70.84 -37.27
C ASP A 167 -94.10 70.27 -38.23
N ARG A 168 -94.36 68.95 -38.18
CA ARG A 168 -95.44 68.31 -38.92
C ARG A 168 -96.82 68.84 -38.52
N GLU A 169 -97.12 68.96 -37.22
CA GLU A 169 -98.38 69.56 -36.76
C GLU A 169 -98.54 71.01 -37.24
N MET A 170 -97.46 71.80 -37.23
CA MET A 170 -97.43 73.17 -37.75
C MET A 170 -97.63 73.21 -39.27
N VAL A 171 -96.97 72.33 -40.02
CA VAL A 171 -97.16 72.17 -41.47
C VAL A 171 -98.59 71.73 -41.78
N ASP A 172 -99.18 70.79 -41.04
CA ASP A 172 -100.58 70.38 -41.20
C ASP A 172 -101.56 71.54 -40.92
N VAL A 173 -101.23 72.46 -40.02
CA VAL A 173 -102.01 73.71 -39.81
C VAL A 173 -101.85 74.68 -40.99
N ILE A 174 -100.66 74.80 -41.58
CA ILE A 174 -100.43 75.61 -42.79
C ILE A 174 -101.15 74.98 -43.99
N VAL A 175 -101.05 73.67 -44.19
CA VAL A 175 -101.75 72.94 -45.26
C VAL A 175 -103.26 73.09 -45.10
N LYS A 176 -103.83 73.02 -43.89
CA LYS A 176 -105.26 73.29 -43.67
C LYS A 176 -105.68 74.73 -43.99
N LYS A 177 -104.78 75.72 -43.84
CA LYS A 177 -105.04 77.09 -44.30
C LYS A 177 -104.99 77.18 -45.82
N ILE A 178 -103.97 76.59 -46.46
CA ILE A 178 -103.85 76.51 -47.91
C ILE A 178 -105.07 75.79 -48.50
N GLU A 179 -105.51 74.66 -47.94
CA GLU A 179 -106.74 73.97 -48.37
C GLU A 179 -107.99 74.84 -48.20
N ALA A 180 -108.05 75.74 -47.22
CA ALA A 180 -109.19 76.64 -47.05
C ALA A 180 -109.17 77.78 -48.08
N GLU A 181 -107.98 78.33 -48.38
CA GLU A 181 -107.75 79.32 -49.44
C GLU A 181 -107.98 78.69 -50.83
N GLU A 182 -107.42 77.51 -51.09
CA GLU A 182 -107.66 76.71 -52.29
C GLU A 182 -109.13 76.29 -52.44
N ARG A 183 -109.88 76.01 -51.36
CA ARG A 183 -111.34 75.77 -51.48
C ARG A 183 -112.07 77.04 -51.93
N ALA A 184 -111.69 78.20 -51.41
CA ALA A 184 -112.25 79.48 -51.85
C ALA A 184 -111.87 79.79 -53.31
N GLU A 185 -110.64 79.50 -53.75
CA GLU A 185 -110.24 79.58 -55.16
C GLU A 185 -110.95 78.51 -56.02
N GLN A 186 -111.12 77.28 -55.53
CA GLN A 186 -111.82 76.22 -56.25
C GLN A 186 -113.32 76.52 -56.40
N GLU A 187 -113.96 77.20 -55.46
CA GLU A 187 -115.33 77.72 -55.66
C GLU A 187 -115.40 78.83 -56.71
N GLN A 188 -114.31 79.58 -56.94
CA GLN A 188 -114.21 80.54 -58.03
C GLN A 188 -113.87 79.84 -59.37
N TYR A 189 -112.99 78.85 -59.34
CA TYR A 189 -112.58 78.05 -60.51
C TYR A 189 -113.67 77.07 -60.97
N LEU A 190 -114.49 76.52 -60.08
CA LEU A 190 -115.60 75.64 -60.47
C LEU A 190 -116.67 76.42 -61.25
N LYS A 191 -116.89 77.71 -60.92
CA LYS A 191 -117.75 78.60 -61.72
C LYS A 191 -117.20 78.74 -63.16
N THR A 192 -115.89 78.96 -63.33
CA THR A 192 -115.27 79.04 -64.67
C THR A 192 -115.03 77.67 -65.34
N ARG A 193 -115.06 76.57 -64.57
CA ARG A 193 -114.93 75.20 -65.07
C ARG A 193 -116.25 74.60 -65.53
N GLU A 194 -117.39 74.99 -64.96
CA GLU A 194 -118.70 74.59 -65.53
C GLU A 194 -118.94 75.23 -66.90
N GLU A 195 -118.38 76.43 -67.13
CA GLU A 195 -118.35 77.09 -68.43
C GLU A 195 -117.52 76.29 -69.46
N THR A 196 -116.40 75.66 -69.04
CA THR A 196 -115.50 74.93 -69.95
C THR A 196 -115.75 73.42 -70.05
N ARG A 197 -116.20 72.72 -68.99
CA ARG A 197 -116.45 71.27 -69.02
C ARG A 197 -117.49 70.84 -70.07
N ARG A 198 -118.37 71.76 -70.47
CA ARG A 198 -119.32 71.57 -71.59
C ARG A 198 -118.64 71.26 -72.93
N THR A 199 -117.33 71.50 -73.09
CA THR A 199 -116.61 71.35 -74.39
C THR A 199 -115.75 70.08 -74.53
N VAL A 200 -115.56 69.26 -73.48
CA VAL A 200 -114.53 68.19 -73.47
C VAL A 200 -115.10 66.77 -73.49
N GLN A 201 -116.37 66.56 -73.13
CA GLN A 201 -116.94 65.21 -72.91
C GLN A 201 -117.08 64.34 -74.20
N GLU A 202 -116.66 64.88 -75.34
CA GLU A 202 -116.84 64.34 -76.69
C GLU A 202 -115.71 63.35 -77.13
N ALA A 203 -114.68 63.09 -76.31
CA ALA A 203 -113.39 62.54 -76.78
C ALA A 203 -112.98 61.06 -76.49
N GLU A 204 -113.23 60.46 -75.32
CA GLU A 204 -112.27 59.48 -74.73
C GLU A 204 -112.45 57.94 -74.92
N ARG A 205 -113.57 57.42 -75.42
CA ARG A 205 -113.97 55.99 -75.24
C ARG A 205 -113.14 54.90 -76.00
N ARG A 206 -111.83 54.73 -75.76
CA ARG A 206 -110.92 54.13 -76.78
C ARG A 206 -109.81 53.10 -76.41
N ARG A 207 -109.42 52.80 -75.15
CA ARG A 207 -108.07 52.18 -74.90
C ARG A 207 -107.86 51.34 -73.61
N ALA A 208 -107.55 50.03 -73.70
CA ALA A 208 -106.76 49.17 -72.75
C ALA A 208 -106.77 47.66 -73.13
N THR A 209 -105.66 46.89 -73.02
CA THR A 209 -105.58 45.49 -73.53
C THR A 209 -104.48 44.50 -73.01
N GLU A 210 -103.21 44.87 -72.81
CA GLU A 210 -102.08 44.09 -73.42
C GLU A 210 -101.27 42.98 -72.63
N LEU A 211 -101.50 42.62 -71.35
CA LEU A 211 -100.45 41.93 -70.52
C LEU A 211 -100.40 40.37 -70.52
N ALA A 212 -99.23 39.76 -70.19
CA ALA A 212 -98.94 38.30 -70.22
C ALA A 212 -97.91 37.76 -69.18
N ASN A 213 -97.54 36.45 -69.24
CA ASN A 213 -96.86 35.62 -68.19
C ASN A 213 -95.35 35.29 -68.44
N ARG A 214 -94.62 34.62 -67.49
CA ARG A 214 -93.18 34.23 -67.67
C ARG A 214 -92.59 32.95 -67.00
N ALA A 215 -91.71 33.04 -65.97
CA ALA A 215 -90.59 32.09 -65.66
C ALA A 215 -90.89 30.90 -64.69
N ARG A 216 -89.94 29.95 -64.48
CA ARG A 216 -90.28 28.62 -63.90
C ARG A 216 -89.19 27.61 -63.36
N GLN A 217 -87.87 27.83 -63.33
CA GLN A 217 -86.91 26.74 -63.70
C GLN A 217 -85.77 26.28 -62.71
N GLU A 218 -85.51 26.90 -61.56
CA GLU A 218 -84.12 26.97 -61.00
C GLU A 218 -83.85 26.10 -59.73
N LYS A 219 -82.75 25.29 -59.63
CA LYS A 219 -82.55 24.31 -58.50
C LYS A 219 -81.15 23.73 -58.03
N GLU A 220 -80.67 22.53 -58.47
CA GLU A 220 -80.25 21.40 -57.55
C GLU A 220 -78.75 21.07 -57.22
N GLU A 221 -77.76 21.42 -58.05
CA GLU A 221 -76.33 20.97 -58.17
C GLU A 221 -75.42 20.44 -56.98
N LYS A 222 -75.85 19.69 -55.95
CA LYS A 222 -75.16 19.71 -54.61
C LYS A 222 -74.25 18.56 -54.05
N GLU A 223 -73.90 17.44 -54.71
CA GLU A 223 -73.38 16.23 -53.97
C GLU A 223 -71.86 15.87 -53.89
N ASN A 224 -70.92 16.53 -54.57
CA ASN A 224 -69.61 15.88 -54.95
C ASN A 224 -68.39 15.82 -53.96
N ILE A 225 -68.41 16.35 -52.73
CA ILE A 225 -67.15 16.85 -52.08
C ILE A 225 -66.40 15.90 -51.08
N ARG A 226 -66.85 14.66 -50.83
CA ARG A 226 -66.55 13.94 -49.56
C ARG A 226 -65.32 12.97 -49.46
N LYS A 227 -64.31 12.95 -50.36
CA LYS A 227 -63.38 11.78 -50.50
C LYS A 227 -61.83 11.96 -50.34
N TYR A 228 -61.27 13.10 -49.92
CA TYR A 228 -59.82 13.38 -50.10
C TYR A 228 -58.86 13.15 -48.89
N MET A 229 -59.32 12.84 -47.67
CA MET A 229 -58.50 13.01 -46.45
C MET A 229 -57.63 11.82 -45.97
N GLU A 230 -57.58 10.69 -46.67
CA GLU A 230 -57.06 9.41 -46.10
C GLU A 230 -55.57 9.10 -46.36
N MET A 231 -54.82 9.96 -47.07
CA MET A 231 -53.54 9.59 -47.72
C MET A 231 -52.22 9.96 -46.97
N VAL A 232 -52.25 10.63 -45.82
CA VAL A 232 -51.03 11.32 -45.29
C VAL A 232 -50.31 10.56 -44.15
N ALA A 233 -50.92 9.57 -43.51
CA ALA A 233 -50.46 9.02 -42.23
C ALA A 233 -49.35 7.94 -42.26
N GLN A 234 -48.72 7.63 -43.41
CA GLN A 234 -47.84 6.45 -43.58
C GLN A 234 -46.33 6.72 -43.75
N ARG A 235 -45.78 7.86 -43.28
CA ARG A 235 -44.38 8.26 -43.59
C ARG A 235 -43.36 8.37 -42.46
N GLU A 236 -43.73 8.22 -41.18
CA GLU A 236 -42.83 8.59 -40.05
C GLU A 236 -42.31 7.42 -39.18
N ALA A 237 -42.36 6.17 -39.67
CA ALA A 237 -42.13 4.98 -38.84
C ALA A 237 -40.88 4.13 -39.19
N LYS A 238 -39.77 4.70 -39.71
CA LYS A 238 -38.62 3.92 -40.25
C LYS A 238 -37.19 4.47 -39.99
N ALA A 239 -36.93 5.19 -38.89
CA ALA A 239 -35.59 5.76 -38.63
C ALA A 239 -35.01 5.55 -37.21
N GLU A 240 -35.65 4.78 -36.34
CA GLU A 240 -35.27 4.58 -34.93
C GLU A 240 -34.90 3.12 -34.59
N GLU A 241 -34.14 2.42 -35.46
CA GLU A 241 -33.73 1.02 -35.23
C GLU A 241 -32.22 0.72 -35.35
N GLU A 242 -31.38 1.60 -35.90
CA GLU A 242 -29.95 1.30 -36.14
C GLU A 242 -28.99 1.66 -34.98
N ARG A 243 -29.48 2.22 -33.87
CA ARG A 243 -28.62 2.77 -32.81
C ARG A 243 -28.15 1.79 -31.72
N LEU A 244 -28.51 0.50 -31.82
CA LEU A 244 -28.31 -0.52 -30.77
C LEU A 244 -27.44 -1.75 -31.17
N ARG A 245 -26.52 -1.62 -32.14
CA ARG A 245 -25.72 -2.76 -32.65
C ARG A 245 -24.17 -2.66 -32.55
N LYS A 246 -23.59 -1.78 -31.73
CA LYS A 246 -22.12 -1.58 -31.67
C LYS A 246 -21.49 -1.49 -30.26
N LYS A 247 -21.90 -2.33 -29.29
CA LYS A 247 -21.33 -2.32 -27.92
C LYS A 247 -21.11 -3.69 -27.22
N VAL A 248 -21.14 -4.83 -27.90
CA VAL A 248 -20.92 -6.17 -27.27
C VAL A 248 -19.99 -7.07 -28.12
N ALA A 249 -18.72 -6.70 -28.21
CA ALA A 249 -17.67 -7.49 -28.87
C ALA A 249 -16.30 -7.23 -28.21
N ALA A 250 -16.23 -7.41 -26.90
CA ALA A 250 -15.11 -6.99 -26.06
C ALA A 250 -14.37 -8.15 -25.33
N ASP A 251 -14.57 -9.40 -25.77
CA ASP A 251 -14.07 -10.61 -25.09
C ASP A 251 -13.23 -11.50 -26.02
N ALA A 252 -12.01 -11.06 -26.34
CA ALA A 252 -11.08 -11.78 -27.22
C ALA A 252 -9.67 -11.92 -26.59
N ALA A 253 -9.57 -12.65 -25.47
CA ALA A 253 -8.32 -12.73 -24.67
C ALA A 253 -8.01 -14.10 -24.00
N PHE A 254 -8.59 -15.23 -24.42
CA PHE A 254 -8.46 -16.49 -23.64
C PHE A 254 -8.36 -17.83 -24.40
N LYS A 255 -7.79 -17.88 -25.62
CA LYS A 255 -7.61 -19.16 -26.34
C LYS A 255 -6.28 -19.27 -27.11
N ALA A 256 -5.16 -19.20 -26.39
CA ALA A 256 -3.81 -19.41 -26.95
C ALA A 256 -2.80 -20.03 -25.95
N VAL A 257 -3.26 -20.76 -24.93
CA VAL A 257 -2.42 -21.26 -23.81
C VAL A 257 -2.53 -22.78 -23.56
N VAL A 258 -3.45 -23.50 -24.21
CA VAL A 258 -3.89 -24.84 -23.74
C VAL A 258 -3.87 -25.94 -24.83
N GLU A 259 -3.17 -25.76 -25.95
CA GLU A 259 -2.98 -26.83 -26.94
C GLU A 259 -1.51 -27.24 -27.17
N GLN A 260 -1.20 -28.47 -26.73
CA GLN A 260 -0.49 -29.46 -27.55
C GLN A 260 0.98 -29.23 -27.93
N THR A 261 1.86 -28.92 -26.96
CA THR A 261 3.30 -29.28 -27.05
C THR A 261 3.76 -30.12 -25.86
N GLU A 262 2.86 -30.94 -25.32
CA GLU A 262 3.08 -31.75 -24.12
C GLU A 262 3.59 -33.19 -24.42
N LYS A 263 3.61 -33.63 -25.70
CA LYS A 263 3.66 -35.08 -26.06
C LYS A 263 4.57 -35.44 -27.23
N GLN A 264 5.85 -35.04 -27.15
CA GLN A 264 6.96 -35.70 -27.87
C GLN A 264 8.12 -35.96 -26.90
N THR A 265 7.81 -36.74 -25.87
CA THR A 265 8.72 -37.28 -24.87
C THR A 265 9.25 -38.66 -25.29
N ASN A 266 10.57 -38.86 -25.17
CA ASN A 266 11.17 -40.00 -24.48
C ASN A 266 10.92 -41.46 -24.98
N GLU A 267 11.27 -41.84 -26.22
CA GLU A 267 11.19 -43.26 -26.66
C GLU A 267 12.38 -43.87 -27.47
N GLU A 268 13.54 -43.21 -27.69
CA GLU A 268 14.54 -43.70 -28.67
C GLU A 268 15.98 -44.08 -28.21
N ASP A 269 16.38 -43.97 -26.94
CA ASP A 269 17.81 -44.14 -26.54
C ASP A 269 18.21 -45.46 -25.82
N GLU A 270 17.31 -46.44 -25.63
CA GLU A 270 17.61 -47.66 -24.85
C GLU A 270 18.20 -48.85 -25.65
N LEU A 271 18.57 -48.66 -26.92
CA LEU A 271 18.87 -49.76 -27.87
C LEU A 271 20.38 -50.07 -28.11
N ARG A 272 21.30 -49.69 -27.21
CA ARG A 272 22.77 -49.77 -27.45
C ARG A 272 23.59 -50.77 -26.60
N MET A 273 22.98 -51.59 -25.73
CA MET A 273 23.71 -52.16 -24.58
C MET A 273 24.04 -53.68 -24.58
N LEU A 274 24.02 -54.39 -25.71
CA LEU A 274 24.33 -55.83 -25.78
C LEU A 274 25.15 -56.24 -27.02
N ARG A 275 26.50 -56.36 -26.91
CA ARG A 275 27.35 -56.85 -28.03
C ARG A 275 28.68 -57.59 -27.71
N ASP A 276 29.33 -57.41 -26.55
CA ASP A 276 30.79 -57.66 -26.43
C ASP A 276 31.24 -58.78 -25.44
N MET A 277 30.92 -60.08 -25.65
CA MET A 277 31.21 -61.18 -24.68
C MET A 277 31.51 -62.60 -25.26
N LEU A 278 32.43 -62.80 -26.25
CA LEU A 278 32.73 -64.17 -26.77
C LEU A 278 34.09 -64.35 -27.54
N TRP A 279 35.25 -64.62 -26.88
CA TRP A 279 36.53 -64.79 -27.64
C TRP A 279 37.67 -65.74 -27.12
N GLU A 280 37.78 -66.18 -25.86
CA GLU A 280 39.10 -66.64 -25.32
C GLU A 280 39.18 -68.08 -24.70
N GLU A 281 39.26 -69.19 -25.48
CA GLU A 281 39.27 -70.56 -24.89
C GLU A 281 40.14 -71.71 -25.54
N GLU A 282 41.17 -71.48 -26.40
CA GLU A 282 41.75 -72.57 -27.28
C GLU A 282 43.27 -73.00 -27.19
N LEU A 283 44.01 -73.06 -26.04
CA LEU A 283 45.52 -73.13 -26.07
C LEU A 283 46.37 -74.27 -25.39
N GLU A 284 45.90 -75.48 -25.01
CA GLU A 284 46.71 -76.40 -24.15
C GLU A 284 46.92 -77.89 -24.60
N ALA A 285 48.03 -78.29 -25.28
CA ALA A 285 48.25 -79.74 -25.62
C ALA A 285 49.68 -80.26 -26.04
N LYS A 286 50.77 -80.19 -25.25
CA LYS A 286 52.09 -80.89 -25.51
C LYS A 286 52.91 -81.16 -24.21
N ARG A 287 53.69 -82.27 -24.05
CA ARG A 287 54.51 -82.51 -22.80
C ARG A 287 55.69 -83.56 -22.69
N ILE A 288 55.83 -84.64 -23.47
CA ILE A 288 55.91 -86.00 -22.82
C ILE A 288 57.23 -86.81 -22.56
N GLN A 289 58.28 -86.88 -23.40
CA GLN A 289 58.89 -88.22 -23.77
C GLN A 289 60.07 -88.93 -23.00
N ASP A 290 61.36 -88.79 -23.40
CA ASP A 290 62.40 -89.90 -23.47
C ASP A 290 63.26 -90.32 -22.22
N ASP A 291 64.07 -91.42 -22.31
CA ASP A 291 64.88 -92.00 -21.18
C ASP A 291 66.28 -92.70 -21.42
N GLU A 292 66.38 -93.87 -22.07
CA GLU A 292 67.03 -95.10 -21.47
C GLU A 292 68.59 -95.35 -21.45
N ASP A 293 69.16 -96.28 -22.26
CA ASP A 293 70.23 -97.26 -21.85
C ASP A 293 71.57 -96.78 -21.21
N ARG A 294 72.11 -97.65 -20.32
CA ARG A 294 73.07 -97.32 -19.23
C ARG A 294 74.13 -98.41 -18.87
N LYS A 295 74.11 -99.66 -19.39
CA LYS A 295 74.31 -100.85 -18.51
C LYS A 295 75.68 -101.59 -18.35
N ARG A 296 76.43 -102.00 -19.40
CA ARG A 296 77.45 -103.11 -19.41
C ARG A 296 78.72 -103.03 -18.50
N LYS A 297 78.89 -102.02 -17.65
CA LYS A 297 80.18 -101.58 -17.06
C LYS A 297 80.63 -102.34 -15.77
N ALA A 298 80.51 -103.66 -15.69
CA ALA A 298 80.30 -104.34 -14.39
C ALA A 298 81.46 -105.13 -13.71
N ALA A 299 82.38 -105.79 -14.43
CA ALA A 299 83.12 -106.94 -13.86
C ALA A 299 84.55 -106.70 -13.34
N GLU A 300 85.42 -106.00 -14.10
CA GLU A 300 86.83 -105.72 -13.72
C GLU A 300 86.94 -104.87 -12.45
N SER A 301 85.84 -104.22 -12.08
CA SER A 301 85.56 -103.56 -10.81
C SER A 301 85.96 -104.36 -9.55
N LYS A 302 86.11 -105.69 -9.61
CA LYS A 302 86.06 -106.58 -8.43
C LYS A 302 87.38 -106.90 -7.70
N LEU A 303 88.56 -106.76 -8.33
CA LEU A 303 89.85 -107.14 -7.69
C LEU A 303 90.65 -105.93 -7.20
N ALA A 304 90.66 -104.85 -8.00
CA ALA A 304 90.97 -103.50 -7.53
C ALA A 304 90.07 -103.08 -6.34
N MET A 305 88.91 -103.74 -6.16
CA MET A 305 88.01 -103.58 -5.02
C MET A 305 88.58 -104.02 -3.68
N MET A 306 89.58 -104.92 -3.61
CA MET A 306 90.03 -105.54 -2.35
C MET A 306 91.17 -104.78 -1.67
N GLU A 307 92.27 -104.49 -2.38
CA GLU A 307 93.35 -103.66 -1.82
C GLU A 307 92.87 -102.22 -1.58
N ALA A 308 92.05 -101.69 -2.51
CA ALA A 308 91.36 -100.44 -2.27
C ALA A 308 90.46 -100.51 -1.03
N ASN A 309 89.95 -101.67 -0.61
CA ASN A 309 89.10 -101.81 0.59
C ASN A 309 89.88 -101.59 1.89
N GLU A 310 91.13 -102.06 2.00
CA GLU A 310 91.92 -101.92 3.23
C GLU A 310 92.51 -100.50 3.37
N GLU A 311 93.00 -99.91 2.28
CA GLU A 311 93.37 -98.50 2.27
C GLU A 311 92.13 -97.60 2.45
N GLN A 312 91.00 -97.94 1.81
CA GLN A 312 89.70 -97.33 2.09
C GLN A 312 89.34 -97.49 3.56
N LEU A 313 89.60 -98.62 4.23
CA LEU A 313 89.23 -98.79 5.63
C LEU A 313 90.02 -97.86 6.56
N ARG A 314 91.33 -97.70 6.34
CA ARG A 314 92.16 -96.74 7.08
C ARG A 314 91.78 -95.29 6.77
N GLN A 315 91.72 -94.94 5.48
CA GLN A 315 91.28 -93.60 5.07
C GLN A 315 89.86 -93.30 5.55
N ARG A 316 88.97 -94.29 5.65
CA ARG A 316 87.61 -94.16 6.19
C ARG A 316 87.60 -94.06 7.71
N GLN A 317 88.59 -94.57 8.44
CA GLN A 317 88.71 -94.32 9.87
C GLN A 317 89.24 -92.90 10.15
N GLU A 318 90.27 -92.46 9.43
CA GLU A 318 90.81 -91.10 9.54
C GLU A 318 89.80 -90.05 9.05
N ARG A 319 89.18 -90.26 7.89
CA ARG A 319 88.06 -89.43 7.43
C ARG A 319 86.92 -89.43 8.44
N ARG A 320 86.51 -90.57 8.98
CA ARG A 320 85.44 -90.61 10.01
C ARG A 320 85.83 -89.96 11.34
N ALA A 321 87.13 -89.79 11.63
CA ALA A 321 87.60 -89.01 12.78
C ALA A 321 87.56 -87.50 12.47
N ALA A 322 88.07 -87.09 11.30
CA ALA A 322 88.01 -85.71 10.83
C ALA A 322 86.56 -85.23 10.62
N GLU A 323 85.72 -86.05 9.96
CA GLU A 323 84.27 -85.87 9.80
C GLU A 323 83.60 -85.67 11.17
N LYS A 324 83.95 -86.45 12.20
CA LYS A 324 83.42 -86.24 13.56
C LYS A 324 83.89 -84.95 14.21
N GLU A 325 85.13 -84.52 13.99
CA GLU A 325 85.60 -83.22 14.50
C GLU A 325 84.94 -82.05 13.76
N GLU A 326 84.75 -82.15 12.45
CA GLU A 326 84.02 -81.17 11.65
C GLU A 326 82.52 -81.17 11.98
N GLU A 327 81.88 -82.34 12.15
CA GLU A 327 80.51 -82.48 12.68
C GLU A 327 80.38 -81.81 14.05
N ASN A 328 81.31 -82.05 14.98
CA ASN A 328 81.29 -81.41 16.30
C ASN A 328 81.47 -79.89 16.22
N ARG A 329 82.34 -79.38 15.33
CA ARG A 329 82.46 -77.94 15.06
C ARG A 329 81.20 -77.38 14.42
N LEU A 330 80.60 -78.08 13.45
CA LEU A 330 79.34 -77.69 12.81
C LEU A 330 78.21 -77.65 13.83
N ILE A 331 78.11 -78.66 14.71
CA ILE A 331 77.14 -78.73 15.80
C ILE A 331 77.33 -77.55 16.75
N GLN A 332 78.57 -77.20 17.14
CA GLN A 332 78.83 -76.03 17.99
C GLN A 332 78.46 -74.71 17.30
N ILE A 333 78.79 -74.54 16.02
CA ILE A 333 78.41 -73.36 15.21
C ILE A 333 76.89 -73.27 15.08
N MET A 334 76.22 -74.38 14.78
CA MET A 334 74.76 -74.48 14.70
C MET A 334 74.10 -74.15 16.05
N LEU A 335 74.63 -74.69 17.15
CA LEU A 335 74.07 -74.51 18.50
C LEU A 335 74.29 -73.09 19.04
N ASN A 336 75.38 -72.42 18.64
CA ASN A 336 75.57 -71.00 18.89
C ASN A 336 74.66 -70.15 18.00
N LYS A 337 74.53 -70.48 16.71
CA LYS A 337 73.60 -69.81 15.79
C LYS A 337 72.14 -69.91 16.26
N PHE A 338 71.69 -71.09 16.70
CA PHE A 338 70.35 -71.26 17.28
C PHE A 338 70.14 -70.40 18.53
N LYS A 339 71.15 -70.26 19.40
CA LYS A 339 71.07 -69.34 20.56
C LYS A 339 71.01 -67.88 20.13
N GLU A 340 71.84 -67.46 19.17
CA GLU A 340 71.83 -66.10 18.64
C GLU A 340 70.51 -65.76 17.93
N ASP A 341 69.95 -66.71 17.18
CA ASP A 341 68.66 -66.57 16.49
C ASP A 341 67.49 -66.59 17.51
N GLU A 342 67.51 -67.45 18.55
CA GLU A 342 66.54 -67.41 19.67
C GLU A 342 66.59 -66.08 20.44
N GLU A 343 67.78 -65.56 20.74
CA GLU A 343 67.92 -64.26 21.41
C GLU A 343 67.47 -63.10 20.51
N ARG A 344 67.71 -63.20 19.20
CA ARG A 344 67.23 -62.20 18.22
C ARG A 344 65.69 -62.23 18.16
N GLU A 345 65.10 -63.41 18.04
CA GLU A 345 63.65 -63.58 17.99
C GLU A 345 62.96 -63.05 19.26
N LYS A 346 63.49 -63.37 20.45
CA LYS A 346 62.99 -62.81 21.73
C LYS A 346 63.06 -61.29 21.77
N ARG A 347 64.18 -60.68 21.32
CA ARG A 347 64.31 -59.21 21.23
C ARG A 347 63.35 -58.60 20.22
N GLU A 348 63.14 -59.24 19.07
CA GLU A 348 62.19 -58.78 18.05
C GLU A 348 60.72 -58.94 18.49
N GLU A 349 60.39 -59.99 19.24
CA GLU A 349 59.08 -60.18 19.87
C GLU A 349 58.83 -59.12 20.95
N GLU A 350 59.79 -58.89 21.85
CA GLU A 350 59.72 -57.78 22.82
C GLU A 350 59.56 -56.42 22.14
N LEU A 351 60.30 -56.15 21.07
CA LEU A 351 60.19 -54.91 20.32
C LEU A 351 58.80 -54.78 19.69
N ARG A 352 58.30 -55.84 19.03
CA ARG A 352 56.94 -55.86 18.45
C ARG A 352 55.88 -55.62 19.51
N GLU A 353 55.98 -56.22 20.69
CA GLU A 353 55.03 -55.99 21.79
C GLU A 353 55.14 -54.59 22.39
N ARG A 354 56.34 -54.00 22.50
CA ARG A 354 56.51 -52.59 22.90
C ARG A 354 55.87 -51.65 21.87
N MET A 355 56.19 -51.80 20.59
CA MET A 355 55.62 -50.97 19.51
C MET A 355 54.10 -51.10 19.42
N LYS A 356 53.53 -52.31 19.62
CA LYS A 356 52.07 -52.50 19.73
C LYS A 356 51.47 -51.78 20.93
N LYS A 357 52.12 -51.81 22.10
CA LYS A 357 51.66 -51.12 23.31
C LYS A 357 51.72 -49.59 23.15
N GLU A 358 52.81 -49.07 22.60
CA GLU A 358 52.95 -47.64 22.29
C GLU A 358 51.91 -47.20 21.24
N HIS A 359 51.68 -47.98 20.18
CA HIS A 359 50.66 -47.67 19.19
C HIS A 359 49.23 -47.68 19.78
N LYS A 360 48.90 -48.67 20.63
CA LYS A 360 47.63 -48.70 21.37
C LYS A 360 47.48 -47.47 22.27
N LYS A 361 48.50 -47.13 23.04
CA LYS A 361 48.51 -45.94 23.91
C LYS A 361 48.30 -44.66 23.09
N ASN A 362 48.99 -44.51 21.96
CA ASN A 362 48.84 -43.35 21.09
C ASN A 362 47.42 -43.26 20.47
N ILE A 363 46.76 -44.39 20.22
CA ILE A 363 45.34 -44.42 19.79
C ILE A 363 44.41 -44.01 20.94
N GLU A 364 44.68 -44.45 22.17
CA GLU A 364 43.93 -44.06 23.37
C GLU A 364 44.10 -42.57 23.66
N ASP A 365 45.34 -42.07 23.69
CA ASP A 365 45.69 -40.65 23.82
C ASP A 365 44.96 -39.80 22.73
N GLN A 366 45.01 -40.20 21.45
CA GLN A 366 44.28 -39.53 20.36
C GLN A 366 42.75 -39.58 20.50
N ARG A 367 42.21 -40.64 21.11
CA ARG A 367 40.77 -40.77 21.37
C ARG A 367 40.34 -39.86 22.51
N GLU A 368 41.14 -39.75 23.57
CA GLU A 368 40.92 -38.83 24.69
C GLU A 368 41.04 -37.36 24.24
N GLU A 369 42.07 -37.01 23.46
CA GLU A 369 42.22 -35.68 22.86
C GLU A 369 40.99 -35.29 22.01
N ARG A 370 40.50 -36.20 21.16
CA ARG A 370 39.29 -35.98 20.36
C ARG A 370 38.03 -35.83 21.22
N ALA A 371 37.89 -36.61 22.29
CA ALA A 371 36.76 -36.49 23.21
C ALA A 371 36.77 -35.12 23.92
N VAL A 372 37.93 -34.70 24.44
CA VAL A 372 38.12 -33.40 25.10
C VAL A 372 37.90 -32.23 24.12
N LEU A 373 38.32 -32.36 22.86
CA LEU A 373 38.04 -31.36 21.83
C LEU A 373 36.54 -31.26 21.54
N TYR A 374 35.86 -32.39 21.36
CA TYR A 374 34.41 -32.44 21.13
C TYR A 374 33.60 -31.86 22.31
N GLU A 375 33.99 -32.17 23.54
CA GLU A 375 33.35 -31.59 24.74
C GLU A 375 33.55 -30.06 24.81
N LYS A 376 34.75 -29.56 24.51
CA LYS A 376 35.03 -28.12 24.45
C LYS A 376 34.26 -27.41 23.33
N GLU A 377 34.17 -28.03 22.15
CA GLU A 377 33.42 -27.51 21.01
C GLU A 377 31.92 -27.44 21.33
N LYS A 378 31.35 -28.52 21.88
CA LYS A 378 29.96 -28.56 22.36
C LYS A 378 29.70 -27.55 23.48
N GLU A 379 30.63 -27.36 24.42
CA GLU A 379 30.52 -26.30 25.42
C GLU A 379 30.53 -24.90 24.81
N PHE A 380 31.35 -24.70 23.77
CA PHE A 380 31.44 -23.43 23.05
C PHE A 380 30.15 -23.15 22.28
N GLU A 381 29.65 -24.11 21.48
CA GLU A 381 28.34 -24.03 20.81
C GLU A 381 27.19 -23.73 21.79
N MET A 382 27.17 -24.38 22.96
CA MET A 382 26.14 -24.15 23.98
C MET A 382 26.25 -22.75 24.61
N LYS A 383 27.47 -22.22 24.80
CA LYS A 383 27.69 -20.86 25.30
C LYS A 383 27.31 -19.80 24.27
N ASP A 384 27.66 -20.01 23.00
CA ASP A 384 27.31 -19.12 21.90
C ASP A 384 25.79 -19.11 21.67
N ALA A 385 25.15 -20.28 21.60
CA ALA A 385 23.69 -20.39 21.50
C ALA A 385 22.97 -19.76 22.70
N HIS A 386 23.55 -19.80 23.92
CA HIS A 386 23.02 -19.08 25.07
C HIS A 386 23.16 -17.56 24.90
N ALA A 387 24.35 -17.08 24.50
CA ALA A 387 24.62 -15.67 24.29
C ALA A 387 23.76 -15.07 23.15
N GLU A 388 23.50 -15.82 22.09
CA GLU A 388 22.58 -15.44 21.01
C GLU A 388 21.15 -15.31 21.52
N ARG A 389 20.64 -16.30 22.27
CA ARG A 389 19.31 -16.23 22.92
C ARG A 389 19.21 -15.02 23.86
N GLU A 390 20.24 -14.73 24.65
CA GLU A 390 20.25 -13.56 25.52
C GLU A 390 20.24 -12.24 24.73
N ARG A 391 21.00 -12.14 23.63
CA ARG A 391 20.97 -11.00 22.70
C ARG A 391 19.62 -10.84 22.02
N GLU A 392 18.95 -11.93 21.64
CA GLU A 392 17.59 -11.89 21.09
C GLU A 392 16.56 -11.47 22.13
N LEU A 393 16.59 -12.04 23.33
CA LEU A 393 15.72 -11.64 24.45
C LEU A 393 15.96 -10.19 24.88
N TYR A 394 17.19 -9.69 24.80
CA TYR A 394 17.51 -8.28 24.99
C TYR A 394 16.90 -7.43 23.87
N ARG A 395 17.15 -7.75 22.60
CA ARG A 395 16.55 -7.06 21.43
C ARG A 395 15.02 -7.02 21.52
N GLN A 396 14.37 -8.14 21.85
CA GLN A 396 12.91 -8.20 22.02
C GLN A 396 12.41 -7.35 23.20
N ARG A 397 13.14 -7.26 24.31
CA ARG A 397 12.80 -6.37 25.44
C ARG A 397 12.90 -4.90 25.03
N VAL A 398 14.02 -4.51 24.40
CA VAL A 398 14.23 -3.15 23.87
C VAL A 398 13.13 -2.76 22.87
N VAL A 399 12.79 -3.65 21.92
CA VAL A 399 11.71 -3.41 20.95
C VAL A 399 10.35 -3.29 21.64
N LYS A 400 10.02 -4.14 22.62
CA LYS A 400 8.77 -4.04 23.40
C LYS A 400 8.67 -2.71 24.18
N GLU A 401 9.75 -2.28 24.82
CA GLU A 401 9.78 -0.99 25.52
C GLU A 401 9.69 0.21 24.57
N ALA A 402 10.43 0.19 23.45
CA ALA A 402 10.35 1.25 22.44
C ALA A 402 8.95 1.34 21.82
N ARG A 403 8.35 0.18 21.51
CA ARG A 403 6.98 0.05 21.01
C ARG A 403 5.96 0.62 22.00
N ARG A 404 6.14 0.33 23.29
CA ARG A 404 5.35 0.91 24.38
C ARG A 404 5.50 2.44 24.44
N ARG A 405 6.72 2.98 24.43
CA ARG A 405 6.99 4.43 24.46
C ARG A 405 6.37 5.16 23.26
N LEU A 406 6.43 4.56 22.07
CA LEU A 406 5.84 5.12 20.86
C LEU A 406 4.30 5.18 20.95
N LEU A 407 3.66 4.16 21.54
CA LEU A 407 2.23 4.16 21.85
C LEU A 407 1.87 5.13 22.98
N GLU A 408 2.74 5.32 23.97
CA GLU A 408 2.55 6.33 25.03
C GLU A 408 2.55 7.76 24.47
N GLN A 409 3.42 8.06 23.48
CA GLN A 409 3.49 9.37 22.84
C GLN A 409 2.33 9.64 21.87
N HIS A 410 1.98 8.67 21.02
CA HIS A 410 1.05 8.88 19.91
C HIS A 410 -0.33 8.24 20.08
N GLY A 411 -0.45 7.14 20.82
CA GLY A 411 -1.67 6.33 20.91
C GLY A 411 -2.90 7.13 21.32
N ALA A 412 -2.79 7.91 22.40
CA ALA A 412 -3.87 8.77 22.90
C ALA A 412 -4.16 10.01 22.03
N ALA A 413 -3.38 10.28 20.97
CA ALA A 413 -3.70 11.34 20.01
C ALA A 413 -4.58 10.84 18.86
N VAL A 414 -4.58 9.52 18.62
CA VAL A 414 -5.07 8.90 17.39
C VAL A 414 -5.98 7.68 17.66
N GLU A 415 -6.41 7.50 18.91
CA GLU A 415 -7.43 6.50 19.26
C GLU A 415 -8.68 6.67 18.37
N GLY A 416 -9.27 5.55 17.94
CA GLY A 416 -10.37 5.51 16.96
C GLY A 416 -9.93 5.52 15.50
N TYR A 417 -8.75 6.08 15.17
CA TYR A 417 -8.26 6.22 13.79
C TYR A 417 -7.12 5.25 13.43
N LEU A 418 -6.66 4.42 14.38
CA LEU A 418 -5.64 3.39 14.15
C LEU A 418 -6.12 2.31 13.15
N PRO A 419 -5.30 1.93 12.15
CA PRO A 419 -5.64 0.85 11.24
C PRO A 419 -5.64 -0.52 11.95
N LYS A 420 -6.42 -1.46 11.41
CA LYS A 420 -6.53 -2.84 11.93
C LYS A 420 -5.14 -3.51 12.00
N GLY A 421 -4.88 -4.22 13.09
CA GLY A 421 -3.59 -4.90 13.33
C GLY A 421 -2.43 -4.00 13.75
N ALA A 422 -2.64 -2.69 13.99
CA ALA A 422 -1.60 -1.80 14.52
C ALA A 422 -1.09 -2.23 15.89
N LEU A 423 -1.99 -2.67 16.77
CA LEU A 423 -1.72 -3.16 18.11
C LEU A 423 -1.64 -4.70 18.08
N LYS A 424 -0.60 -5.26 18.70
CA LYS A 424 -0.28 -6.70 18.68
C LYS A 424 -0.84 -7.43 19.89
N SER A 425 -0.64 -6.86 21.09
CA SER A 425 -1.04 -7.46 22.36
C SER A 425 -2.28 -6.79 22.95
N ARG A 426 -3.03 -7.53 23.77
CA ARG A 426 -4.14 -7.00 24.58
C ARG A 426 -3.68 -5.85 25.50
N ASP A 427 -2.47 -5.96 26.02
CA ASP A 427 -1.86 -4.96 26.91
C ASP A 427 -1.63 -3.62 26.18
N GLU A 428 -1.30 -3.66 24.87
CA GLU A 428 -1.16 -2.44 24.04
C GLU A 428 -2.52 -1.77 23.80
N LEU A 429 -3.58 -2.55 23.61
CA LEU A 429 -4.95 -2.05 23.49
C LEU A 429 -5.44 -1.40 24.78
N GLN A 430 -5.15 -2.02 25.93
CA GLN A 430 -5.47 -1.45 27.25
C GLN A 430 -4.68 -0.17 27.50
N LEU A 431 -3.36 -0.17 27.24
CA LEU A 431 -2.51 1.00 27.40
C LEU A 431 -3.01 2.21 26.59
N VAL A 432 -3.33 2.03 25.29
CA VAL A 432 -3.82 3.12 24.45
C VAL A 432 -5.16 3.67 24.96
N ARG A 433 -6.09 2.78 25.37
CA ARG A 433 -7.37 3.19 25.96
C ARG A 433 -7.21 3.92 27.29
N ASP A 434 -6.35 3.43 28.18
CA ASP A 434 -6.10 4.03 29.49
C ASP A 434 -5.44 5.41 29.37
N LEU A 435 -4.53 5.58 28.40
CA LEU A 435 -3.92 6.87 28.10
C LEU A 435 -4.93 7.84 27.48
N SER A 436 -5.84 7.36 26.63
CA SER A 436 -6.90 8.18 26.05
C SER A 436 -7.91 8.64 27.11
N ASN A 437 -8.36 7.73 27.98
CA ASN A 437 -9.21 8.04 29.14
C ASN A 437 -8.55 9.09 30.04
N LYS A 438 -7.28 8.88 30.43
CA LYS A 438 -6.51 9.88 31.21
C LYS A 438 -6.40 11.24 30.51
N ARG A 439 -6.36 11.27 29.17
CA ARG A 439 -6.30 12.50 28.38
C ARG A 439 -7.66 13.20 28.27
N ALA A 440 -8.75 12.44 28.30
CA ALA A 440 -10.10 12.96 28.45
C ALA A 440 -10.33 13.55 29.85
N ASP A 441 -9.93 12.82 30.91
CA ASP A 441 -10.06 13.23 32.31
C ASP A 441 -9.18 14.47 32.63
N GLY A 442 -7.95 14.50 32.12
CA GLY A 442 -7.07 15.68 32.18
C GLY A 442 -7.44 16.81 31.20
N GLY A 443 -8.42 16.58 30.32
CA GLY A 443 -8.82 17.48 29.23
C GLY A 443 -9.44 18.80 29.69
N ALA A 444 -9.77 18.94 30.98
CA ALA A 444 -10.30 20.17 31.57
C ALA A 444 -9.28 21.33 31.60
N LEU A 445 -7.96 21.08 31.44
CA LEU A 445 -6.91 22.10 31.64
C LEU A 445 -5.83 22.18 30.54
N GLY A 446 -6.02 21.55 29.37
CA GLY A 446 -4.94 21.40 28.38
C GLY A 446 -5.34 21.56 26.91
N ARG A 447 -5.76 22.77 26.49
CA ARG A 447 -5.68 23.15 25.07
C ARG A 447 -4.24 23.55 24.72
N TYR A 448 -3.89 23.46 23.43
CA TYR A 448 -2.58 23.76 22.84
C TYR A 448 -1.47 22.74 23.16
N LEU A 449 -1.24 21.82 22.21
CA LEU A 449 0.09 21.41 21.71
C LEU A 449 -0.11 20.48 20.50
N SER A 450 -0.50 21.08 19.38
CA SER A 450 -0.42 20.45 18.07
C SER A 450 1.02 20.49 17.58
N CYS A 451 1.87 19.57 18.05
CA CYS A 451 3.21 19.42 17.52
C CYS A 451 3.14 18.80 16.11
N PRO A 452 3.58 19.49 15.05
CA PRO A 452 3.69 18.90 13.73
C PRO A 452 4.78 17.82 13.74
N PHE A 453 4.57 16.77 12.95
CA PHE A 453 5.56 15.70 12.76
C PHE A 453 6.83 16.29 12.14
N PRO A 454 8.05 16.06 12.69
CA PRO A 454 9.26 16.60 12.10
C PRO A 454 9.49 15.97 10.73
N GLY A 455 9.34 16.77 9.68
CA GLY A 455 9.69 16.39 8.32
C GLY A 455 11.19 16.15 8.21
N THR A 456 11.56 15.13 7.43
CA THR A 456 12.95 14.79 7.14
C THR A 456 13.66 15.96 6.46
N ALA A 457 14.54 16.65 7.18
CA ALA A 457 15.56 17.49 6.57
C ALA A 457 16.57 16.57 5.88
N GLY A 458 16.60 16.61 4.55
CA GLY A 458 17.68 15.98 3.79
C GLY A 458 18.87 16.92 3.76
N ASP A 459 20.00 16.52 4.35
CA ASP A 459 21.25 17.25 4.22
C ASP A 459 21.71 17.22 2.77
N GLY A 460 21.70 18.39 2.15
CA GLY A 460 22.20 18.62 0.80
C GLY A 460 23.37 19.59 0.83
N ARG A 461 24.58 19.02 0.65
CA ARG A 461 25.93 19.64 0.56
C ARG A 461 26.73 19.72 1.86
#